data_AF-A0A4S2UTP1-F1
#
_entry.id   AF-A0A4S2UTP1-F1
#
_cell.length_a   1.000
_cell.length_b   1.000
_cell.length_c   1.000
_cell.angle_alpha   90.00
_cell.angle_beta   90.00
_cell.angle_gamma   90.00
#
_symmetry.space_group_name_H-M   'P 1'
#
loop_
_entity.id
_entity.type
_entity.pdbx_description
1 polymer ?
#
loop_
_entity_poly.entity_id
_entity_poly.type
_entity_poly.pdbx_seq_one_letter_code
_entity_poly.pdbx_strand_id
1 'polypeptide(L)'
;MTIVVKRALFGASALASALVVGLAGTASAATIGFNKTSTSGKAEVGGTYEYHVSGSVPGSQEKLYAGSFQGAYAKDKVAGDGYEAVLALAYQDWVGGAWVSVKNKVAVVNGSKSWTFKNKKDVKAYACDRKVGTTKLVNCRAAF
;
A
#
# COMPACT_ATOMS: atom_id res chain seq x y z
N MET A 1 -20.76 -14.39 73.89
CA MET A 1 -20.20 -15.50 73.07
C MET A 1 -21.35 -15.92 72.15
N THR A 2 -21.30 -15.92 70.82
CA THR A 2 -20.20 -16.11 69.88
C THR A 2 -20.63 -15.54 68.51
N ILE A 3 -19.65 -15.07 67.74
CA ILE A 3 -19.68 -14.55 66.37
C ILE A 3 -20.19 -15.68 65.41
N VAL A 4 -20.77 -15.43 64.23
CA VAL A 4 -20.06 -15.40 62.93
C VAL A 4 -21.01 -15.02 61.79
N VAL A 5 -20.66 -13.92 61.13
CA VAL A 5 -21.10 -13.48 59.79
C VAL A 5 -20.67 -14.54 58.76
N LYS A 6 -21.63 -15.14 58.04
CA LYS A 6 -21.32 -16.03 56.91
C LYS A 6 -21.07 -15.23 55.64
N ARG A 7 -19.81 -15.27 55.21
CA ARG A 7 -19.25 -14.67 54.00
C ARG A 7 -19.97 -15.19 52.74
N ALA A 8 -20.39 -14.28 51.87
CA ALA A 8 -20.78 -14.57 50.50
C ALA A 8 -19.56 -15.06 49.72
N LEU A 9 -19.62 -16.28 49.20
CA LEU A 9 -18.65 -16.82 48.27
C LEU A 9 -19.23 -16.62 46.86
N PHE A 10 -18.80 -15.55 46.18
CA PHE A 10 -19.00 -15.41 44.74
C PHE A 10 -18.02 -16.36 44.05
N GLY A 11 -18.50 -17.54 43.66
CA GLY A 11 -17.78 -18.46 42.80
C GLY A 11 -17.71 -17.88 41.38
N ALA A 12 -16.63 -17.19 41.06
CA ALA A 12 -16.34 -16.75 39.71
C ALA A 12 -15.89 -17.95 38.86
N SER A 13 -16.76 -18.39 37.97
CA SER A 13 -16.47 -19.33 36.89
C SER A 13 -15.51 -18.68 35.90
N ALA A 14 -14.21 -18.97 36.02
CA ALA A 14 -13.23 -18.65 34.99
C ALA A 14 -13.16 -19.81 33.97
N LEU A 15 -14.02 -19.75 32.95
CA LEU A 15 -13.80 -20.49 31.71
C LEU A 15 -12.60 -19.86 31.01
N ALA A 16 -11.39 -20.30 31.36
CA ALA A 16 -10.19 -20.00 30.61
C ALA A 16 -10.31 -20.68 29.24
N SER A 17 -10.92 -19.98 28.28
CA SER A 17 -10.93 -20.39 26.88
C SER A 17 -9.51 -20.30 26.36
N ALA A 18 -8.83 -21.44 26.34
CA ALA A 18 -7.64 -21.64 25.56
C ALA A 18 -8.01 -21.51 24.07
N LEU A 19 -7.58 -20.41 23.43
CA LEU A 19 -7.41 -20.38 21.98
C LEU A 19 -6.07 -19.71 21.66
N VAL A 20 -5.01 -20.46 21.90
CA VAL A 20 -3.78 -20.30 21.10
C VAL A 20 -4.10 -20.99 19.77
N VAL A 21 -4.38 -20.23 18.71
CA VAL A 21 -3.89 -20.48 17.34
C VAL A 21 -4.22 -19.24 16.53
N GLY A 22 -3.18 -18.50 16.18
CA GLY A 22 -3.23 -17.40 15.26
C GLY A 22 -1.83 -16.87 15.10
N LEU A 23 -0.90 -17.75 14.66
CA LEU A 23 0.23 -17.26 13.89
C LEU A 23 -0.39 -16.40 12.78
N ALA A 24 -0.43 -15.09 12.98
CA ALA A 24 -0.36 -14.17 11.88
C ALA A 24 0.99 -14.49 11.25
N GLY A 25 0.99 -15.46 10.34
CA GLY A 25 2.12 -15.73 9.47
C GLY A 25 2.46 -14.38 8.90
N THR A 26 3.58 -13.83 9.36
CA THR A 26 4.19 -12.65 8.76
C THR A 26 4.57 -13.14 7.37
N ALA A 27 3.63 -13.03 6.44
CA ALA A 27 3.87 -13.26 5.04
C ALA A 27 5.05 -12.36 4.70
N SER A 28 6.22 -12.98 4.50
CA SER A 28 7.45 -12.27 4.21
C SER A 28 7.14 -11.33 3.05
N ALA A 29 7.24 -10.04 3.33
CA ALA A 29 6.92 -9.03 2.36
C ALA A 29 7.87 -9.20 1.19
N ALA A 30 7.33 -9.48 0.00
CA ALA A 30 8.16 -9.64 -1.18
C ALA A 30 8.59 -8.25 -1.63
N THR A 31 9.89 -8.01 -1.59
CA THR A 31 10.51 -6.79 -2.08
C THR A 31 10.89 -6.97 -3.54
N ILE A 32 10.34 -6.12 -4.42
CA ILE A 32 10.52 -6.18 -5.86
C ILE A 32 11.15 -4.87 -6.32
N GLY A 33 12.30 -4.95 -7.00
CA GLY A 33 12.85 -3.82 -7.72
C GLY A 33 12.07 -3.57 -9.01
N PHE A 34 11.77 -2.32 -9.33
CA PHE A 34 11.17 -1.95 -10.60
C PHE A 34 11.99 -0.85 -11.29
N ASN A 35 12.07 -0.94 -12.62
CA ASN A 35 12.58 0.13 -13.48
C ASN A 35 11.82 0.05 -14.81
N LYS A 36 11.35 1.19 -15.31
CA LYS A 36 10.65 1.26 -16.59
C LYS A 36 10.78 2.62 -17.24
N THR A 37 10.85 2.61 -18.57
CA THR A 37 10.70 3.80 -19.38
C THR A 37 9.29 3.93 -19.94
N SER A 38 8.78 5.15 -20.06
CA SER A 38 7.54 5.47 -20.77
C SER A 38 7.59 5.00 -22.23
N THR A 39 6.43 4.95 -22.89
CA THR A 39 6.30 4.50 -24.28
C THR A 39 7.10 5.37 -25.25
N SER A 40 7.28 6.67 -24.94
CA SER A 40 8.10 7.59 -25.73
C SER A 40 9.60 7.45 -25.49
N GLY A 41 10.01 6.74 -24.44
CA GLY A 41 11.41 6.63 -24.05
C GLY A 41 11.95 7.80 -23.21
N LYS A 42 11.12 8.81 -22.92
CA LYS A 42 11.57 10.09 -22.33
C LYS A 42 11.55 10.12 -20.81
N ALA A 43 10.60 9.42 -20.19
CA ALA A 43 10.49 9.32 -18.75
C ALA A 43 10.97 7.96 -18.27
N GLU A 44 11.86 7.93 -17.29
CA GLU A 44 12.30 6.71 -16.60
C GLU A 44 11.85 6.74 -15.15
N VAL A 45 11.26 5.65 -14.68
CA VAL A 45 10.88 5.48 -13.28
C VAL A 45 11.51 4.23 -12.73
N GLY A 46 11.72 4.19 -11.42
CA GLY A 46 12.18 2.98 -10.77
C GLY A 46 12.18 3.11 -9.27
N GLY A 47 12.67 2.08 -8.59
CA GLY A 47 12.77 2.01 -7.14
C GLY A 47 12.52 0.60 -6.64
N THR A 48 12.25 0.51 -5.34
CA THR A 48 11.93 -0.75 -4.67
C THR A 48 10.50 -0.69 -4.15
N TYR A 49 9.74 -1.74 -4.40
CA TYR A 49 8.35 -1.89 -3.99
C TYR A 49 8.21 -3.09 -3.06
N GLU A 50 7.57 -2.89 -1.91
CA GLU A 50 7.24 -3.95 -0.97
C GLU A 50 5.72 -4.04 -0.83
N TYR A 51 5.18 -5.25 -0.79
CA TYR A 51 3.75 -5.50 -0.63
C TYR A 51 3.48 -6.72 0.25
N HIS A 52 2.57 -6.58 1.21
CA HIS A 52 2.18 -7.67 2.11
C HIS A 52 0.74 -7.52 2.62
N VAL A 53 0.17 -8.64 3.08
CA VAL A 53 -1.11 -8.65 3.80
C VAL A 53 -0.87 -8.05 5.19
N SER A 54 -1.60 -7.00 5.54
CA SER A 54 -1.49 -6.30 6.82
C SER A 54 -2.60 -6.67 7.80
N GLY A 55 -3.62 -7.39 7.36
CA GLY A 55 -4.74 -7.83 8.19
C GLY A 55 -5.93 -8.30 7.37
N SER A 56 -7.10 -8.34 8.02
CA SER A 56 -8.38 -8.69 7.39
C SER A 56 -9.47 -7.73 7.84
N VAL A 57 -10.49 -7.55 7.02
CA VAL A 57 -11.67 -6.76 7.36
C VAL A 57 -12.58 -7.58 8.29
N PRO A 58 -12.91 -7.09 9.50
CA PRO A 58 -13.77 -7.82 10.44
C PRO A 58 -15.11 -8.24 9.82
N GLY A 59 -15.51 -9.48 10.04
CA GLY A 59 -16.79 -10.00 9.52
C GLY A 59 -16.81 -10.27 8.02
N SER A 60 -15.65 -10.29 7.35
CA SER A 60 -15.55 -10.61 5.93
C SER A 60 -14.33 -11.48 5.61
N GLN A 61 -14.28 -12.02 4.40
CA GLN A 61 -13.11 -12.73 3.87
C GLN A 61 -12.09 -11.80 3.20
N GLU A 62 -12.36 -10.48 3.17
CA GLU A 62 -11.48 -9.50 2.54
C GLU A 62 -10.20 -9.28 3.37
N LYS A 63 -9.06 -9.24 2.68
CA LYS A 63 -7.75 -8.96 3.27
C LYS A 63 -7.42 -7.48 3.13
N LEU A 64 -6.75 -6.93 4.13
CA LEU A 64 -6.12 -5.62 4.07
C LEU A 64 -4.65 -5.76 3.70
N TYR A 65 -4.13 -4.77 2.98
CA TYR A 65 -2.80 -4.82 2.42
C TYR A 65 -2.06 -3.52 2.68
N ALA A 66 -0.76 -3.64 2.94
CA ALA A 66 0.14 -2.53 3.15
C ALA A 66 1.45 -2.78 2.40
N GLY A 67 2.30 -1.76 2.38
CA GLY A 67 3.57 -1.86 1.71
C GLY A 67 4.34 -0.55 1.70
N SER A 68 5.40 -0.52 0.92
CA SER A 68 6.25 0.66 0.79
C SER A 68 6.84 0.80 -0.61
N PHE A 69 7.18 2.04 -0.94
CA PHE A 69 8.04 2.42 -2.04
C PHE A 69 9.30 3.04 -1.43
N GLN A 70 10.46 2.47 -1.76
CA GLN A 70 11.75 2.97 -1.29
C GLN A 70 12.60 3.40 -2.47
N GLY A 71 13.15 4.61 -2.40
CA GLY A 71 13.97 5.20 -3.46
C GLY A 71 13.21 5.31 -4.78
N ALA A 72 11.88 5.44 -4.74
CA ALA A 72 11.09 5.52 -5.95
C ALA A 72 11.34 6.85 -6.66
N TYR A 73 11.63 6.82 -7.95
CA TYR A 73 12.01 8.00 -8.71
C TYR A 73 11.26 8.11 -10.04
N ALA A 74 11.27 9.33 -10.57
CA ALA A 74 10.93 9.67 -11.94
C ALA A 74 12.00 10.62 -12.47
N LYS A 75 12.67 10.23 -13.55
CA LYS A 75 13.77 10.94 -14.19
C LYS A 75 13.41 11.24 -15.62
N ASP A 76 13.44 12.53 -15.97
CA ASP A 76 13.38 12.98 -17.35
C ASP A 76 14.73 12.73 -18.04
N LYS A 77 14.70 12.05 -19.17
CA LYS A 77 15.87 11.71 -19.99
C LYS A 77 16.13 12.74 -21.08
N VAL A 78 15.19 13.63 -21.38
CA VAL A 78 15.26 14.60 -22.47
C VAL A 78 14.91 15.99 -21.96
N ALA A 79 15.89 16.64 -21.35
CA ALA A 79 15.71 17.99 -20.81
C ALA A 79 15.31 19.00 -21.90
N GLY A 80 14.34 19.86 -21.58
CA GLY A 80 13.97 21.02 -22.40
C GLY A 80 12.95 20.74 -23.51
N ASP A 81 12.38 19.54 -23.59
CA ASP A 81 11.38 19.19 -24.60
C ASP A 81 9.92 19.52 -24.21
N GLY A 82 9.73 20.11 -23.01
CA GLY A 82 8.44 20.50 -22.47
C GLY A 82 7.66 19.38 -21.79
N TYR A 83 8.29 18.24 -21.50
CA TYR A 83 7.71 17.14 -20.73
C TYR A 83 8.40 16.94 -19.37
N GLU A 84 7.67 16.33 -18.46
CA GLU A 84 8.14 15.87 -17.15
C GLU A 84 7.97 14.35 -17.07
N ALA A 85 8.91 13.69 -16.40
CA ALA A 85 8.80 12.29 -16.04
C ALA A 85 7.90 12.12 -14.82
N VAL A 86 6.95 11.21 -14.92
CA VAL A 86 5.97 10.93 -13.86
C VAL A 86 5.94 9.45 -13.52
N LEU A 87 6.10 9.16 -12.23
CA LEU A 87 5.68 7.88 -11.64
C LEU A 87 4.22 8.01 -11.21
N ALA A 88 3.35 7.29 -11.89
CA ALA A 88 1.93 7.24 -11.60
C ALA A 88 1.52 5.87 -11.04
N LEU A 89 0.49 5.85 -10.20
CA LEU A 89 -0.04 4.65 -9.59
C LEU A 89 -1.49 4.41 -9.99
N ALA A 90 -1.86 3.13 -10.06
CA ALA A 90 -3.24 2.67 -9.99
C ALA A 90 -3.36 1.63 -8.87
N TYR A 91 -4.44 1.66 -8.11
CA TYR A 91 -4.70 0.72 -7.01
C TYR A 91 -6.18 0.73 -6.65
N GLN A 92 -6.60 -0.21 -5.81
CA GLN A 92 -7.88 -0.20 -5.12
C GLN A 92 -7.65 0.30 -3.69
N ASP A 93 -8.42 1.28 -3.22
CA ASP A 93 -8.33 1.84 -1.87
C ASP A 93 -9.52 1.37 -1.03
N TRP A 94 -9.28 0.93 0.21
CA TRP A 94 -10.37 0.52 1.10
C TRP A 94 -10.93 1.74 1.83
N VAL A 95 -12.13 2.18 1.42
CA VAL A 95 -12.81 3.36 1.96
C VAL A 95 -14.27 3.05 2.16
N GLY A 96 -14.82 3.36 3.34
CA GLY A 96 -16.25 3.19 3.62
C GLY A 96 -16.75 1.74 3.56
N GLY A 97 -15.88 0.75 3.82
CA GLY A 97 -16.24 -0.66 3.77
C GLY A 97 -16.23 -1.29 2.37
N ALA A 98 -15.66 -0.59 1.37
CA ALA A 98 -15.55 -1.09 0.01
C ALA A 98 -14.19 -0.76 -0.63
N TRP A 99 -13.82 -1.52 -1.65
CA TRP A 99 -12.67 -1.24 -2.51
C TRP A 99 -13.06 -0.26 -3.62
N VAL A 100 -12.36 0.87 -3.68
CA VAL A 100 -12.58 1.94 -4.66
C VAL A 100 -11.38 2.05 -5.59
N SER A 101 -11.62 2.03 -6.90
CA SER A 101 -10.55 2.11 -7.89
C SER A 101 -9.99 3.53 -7.97
N VAL A 102 -8.68 3.65 -7.81
CA VAL A 102 -7.89 4.87 -8.02
C VAL A 102 -6.97 4.64 -9.20
N LYS A 103 -7.02 5.55 -10.18
CA LYS A 103 -6.18 5.51 -11.39
C LYS A 103 -5.45 6.85 -11.56
N ASN A 104 -4.32 6.82 -12.28
CA ASN A 104 -3.54 8.02 -12.62
C ASN A 104 -3.10 8.85 -11.40
N LYS A 105 -2.88 8.22 -10.24
CA LYS A 105 -2.41 8.90 -9.05
C LYS A 105 -0.94 9.27 -9.23
N VAL A 106 -0.65 10.55 -9.41
CA VAL A 106 0.72 11.06 -9.49
C VAL A 106 1.40 10.87 -8.13
N ALA A 107 2.50 10.11 -8.11
CA ALA A 107 3.28 9.82 -6.90
C ALA A 107 4.60 10.61 -6.87
N VAL A 108 5.30 10.67 -8.00
CA VAL A 108 6.57 11.39 -8.17
C VAL A 108 6.60 12.09 -9.52
N VAL A 109 7.14 13.30 -9.56
CA VAL A 109 7.38 14.09 -10.77
C VAL A 109 8.81 14.57 -10.70
N ASN A 110 9.63 14.29 -11.72
CA ASN A 110 11.02 14.75 -11.84
C ASN A 110 11.78 14.80 -10.50
N GLY A 111 11.94 13.65 -9.86
CA GLY A 111 12.54 13.58 -8.53
C GLY A 111 12.48 12.18 -7.95
N SER A 112 12.65 12.08 -6.63
CA SER A 112 12.55 10.84 -5.89
C SER A 112 11.77 11.01 -4.59
N LYS A 113 11.17 9.91 -4.12
CA LYS A 113 10.40 9.86 -2.89
C LYS A 113 10.37 8.42 -2.37
N SER A 114 10.40 8.29 -1.05
CA SER A 114 10.06 7.05 -0.35
C SER A 114 8.79 7.26 0.45
N TRP A 115 7.90 6.28 0.49
CA TRP A 115 6.67 6.34 1.29
C TRP A 115 6.13 4.96 1.61
N THR A 116 5.34 4.87 2.66
CA THR A 116 4.56 3.67 2.98
C THR A 116 3.11 3.89 2.60
N PHE A 117 2.36 2.80 2.44
CA PHE A 117 0.93 2.85 2.24
C PHE A 117 0.23 1.73 3.00
N LYS A 118 -1.05 1.95 3.29
CA LYS A 118 -1.95 0.99 3.92
C LYS A 118 -3.27 0.98 3.16
N ASN A 119 -4.00 -0.11 3.33
CA ASN A 119 -5.35 -0.31 2.81
C ASN A 119 -5.44 -0.17 1.29
N LYS A 120 -4.42 -0.63 0.56
CA LYS A 120 -4.39 -0.57 -0.91
C LYS A 120 -4.10 -1.92 -1.51
N LYS A 121 -4.93 -2.35 -2.47
CA LYS A 121 -4.69 -3.58 -3.23
C LYS A 121 -4.51 -3.35 -4.72
N ASP A 122 -3.97 -4.37 -5.39
CA ASP A 122 -3.72 -4.38 -6.83
C ASP A 122 -2.91 -3.15 -7.30
N VAL A 123 -1.89 -2.77 -6.52
CA VAL A 123 -1.07 -1.61 -6.80
C VAL A 123 -0.24 -1.87 -8.06
N LYS A 124 -0.33 -0.94 -9.01
CA LYS A 124 0.43 -0.92 -10.25
C LYS A 124 1.15 0.41 -10.38
N ALA A 125 2.38 0.37 -10.88
CA ALA A 125 3.19 1.54 -11.15
C ALA A 125 3.35 1.76 -12.66
N TYR A 126 3.38 3.03 -13.08
CA TYR A 126 3.51 3.42 -14.48
C TYR A 126 4.58 4.49 -14.64
N ALA A 127 5.37 4.34 -15.70
CA ALA A 127 6.22 5.39 -16.23
C ALA A 127 5.41 6.19 -17.26
N CYS A 128 5.15 7.47 -17.01
CA CYS A 128 4.39 8.35 -17.91
C CYS A 128 5.17 9.62 -18.21
N ASP A 129 4.85 10.23 -19.34
CA ASP A 129 5.23 11.62 -19.59
C ASP A 129 4.06 12.52 -19.21
N ARG A 130 4.35 13.76 -18.85
CA ARG A 130 3.35 14.80 -18.63
C ARG A 130 3.85 16.10 -19.22
N LYS A 131 3.03 16.77 -20.04
CA LYS A 131 3.41 18.09 -20.55
C LYS A 131 3.45 19.09 -19.39
N VAL A 132 4.50 19.90 -19.31
CA VAL A 132 4.65 20.94 -18.28
C VAL A 132 3.41 21.84 -18.28
N GLY A 133 2.90 22.15 -17.08
CA GLY A 133 1.70 22.98 -16.91
C GLY A 133 0.37 22.24 -17.14
N THR A 134 0.39 20.90 -17.30
CA THR A 134 -0.82 20.09 -17.47
C THR A 134 -0.91 18.99 -16.42
N THR A 135 -2.09 18.41 -16.25
CA THR A 135 -2.32 17.24 -15.38
C THR A 135 -2.44 15.93 -16.16
N LYS A 136 -2.51 16.00 -17.49
CA LYS A 136 -2.76 14.83 -18.35
C LYS A 136 -1.49 14.00 -18.49
N LEU A 137 -1.58 12.74 -18.07
CA LEU A 137 -0.53 11.74 -18.28
C LEU A 137 -0.65 11.16 -19.69
N VAL A 138 0.48 11.02 -20.38
CA VAL A 138 0.57 10.45 -21.73
C VAL A 138 1.73 9.44 -21.80
N ASN A 139 1.73 8.61 -22.85
CA ASN A 139 2.77 7.62 -23.11
C ASN A 139 3.04 6.65 -21.93
N CYS A 140 2.04 6.40 -21.09
CA CYS A 140 2.19 5.58 -19.90
C CYS A 140 2.54 4.12 -20.24
N ARG A 141 3.48 3.55 -19.49
CA ARG A 141 3.85 2.14 -19.58
C ARG A 141 3.91 1.51 -18.19
N ALA A 142 3.29 0.35 -18.02
CA ALA A 142 3.31 -0.38 -16.75
C ALA A 142 4.74 -0.83 -16.42
N ALA A 143 5.15 -0.58 -15.18
CA ALA A 143 6.37 -1.11 -14.59
C ALA A 143 6.13 -2.50 -14.00
N PHE A 144 4.94 -2.74 -13.45
CA PHE A 144 4.38 -4.03 -13.00
C PHE A 144 2.86 -3.92 -12.87
#